data_AF-A0A7W1G5U0-F1
#
_entry.id   AF-A0A7W1G5U0-F1
#
_cell.length_a   1.000
_cell.length_b   1.000
_cell.length_c   1.000
_cell.angle_alpha   90.00
_cell.angle_beta   90.00
_cell.angle_gamma   90.00
#
_symmetry.space_group_name_H-M   'P 1'
#
loop_
_entity.id
_entity.type
_entity.pdbx_description
1 polymer ?
#
loop_
_entity_poly.entity_id
_entity_poly.type
_entity_poly.pdbx_seq_one_letter_code
_entity_poly.pdbx_strand_id
1 'polypeptide(L)'
;MLIMPGGVIRGVGMITAVGWSAHETAASVRAGICRCAEGGIDDLQGAPIVTAKVPDQDEDGWQSHAVPAGIAARESRLLRLAASAIREAASSAARPLPLVIGMPAVSMSDDQVLSALLAMTGSAIDVGASSVVRGGRSAGLSA
;
A
#
# COMPACT_ATOMS: atom_id res chain seq x y z
N MET A 1 31.37 17.71 -14.10
CA MET A 1 29.99 17.96 -13.62
C MET A 1 29.11 16.85 -14.16
N LEU A 2 28.84 15.81 -13.35
CA LEU A 2 27.96 14.71 -13.76
C LEU A 2 26.52 15.19 -13.61
N ILE A 3 25.81 15.33 -14.72
CA ILE A 3 24.35 15.51 -14.70
C ILE A 3 23.79 14.14 -14.30
N MET A 4 23.31 14.01 -13.06
CA MET A 4 22.51 12.84 -12.73
C MET A 4 21.22 12.91 -13.55
N PRO A 5 20.88 11.88 -14.33
CA PRO A 5 19.62 11.86 -15.03
C PRO A 5 18.49 11.97 -14.01
N GLY A 6 17.59 12.93 -14.22
CA GLY A 6 16.42 13.11 -13.36
C GLY A 6 15.48 11.90 -13.44
N GLY A 7 14.84 11.56 -12.33
CA GLY A 7 13.77 10.55 -12.31
C GLY A 7 12.46 11.12 -12.84
N VAL A 8 11.72 10.31 -13.61
CA VAL A 8 10.35 10.62 -14.04
C VAL A 8 9.38 9.58 -13.51
N ILE A 9 8.23 10.03 -13.03
CA ILE A 9 7.16 9.13 -12.56
C ILE A 9 6.42 8.58 -13.79
N ARG A 10 6.43 7.24 -13.94
CA ARG A 10 5.83 6.55 -15.10
C ARG A 10 4.48 5.93 -14.80
N GLY A 11 4.16 5.73 -13.53
CA GLY A 11 2.92 5.13 -13.06
C GLY A 11 2.69 5.48 -11.60
N VAL A 12 1.42 5.51 -11.20
CA VAL A 12 0.96 5.76 -9.84
C VAL A 12 -0.15 4.78 -9.55
N GLY A 13 -0.13 4.19 -8.36
CA GLY A 13 -1.22 3.37 -7.87
C GLY A 13 -1.56 3.73 -6.43
N MET A 14 -2.85 3.72 -6.09
CA MET A 14 -3.32 4.22 -4.81
C MET A 14 -4.51 3.43 -4.30
N ILE A 15 -4.48 3.09 -3.01
CA ILE A 15 -5.67 2.65 -2.26
C ILE A 15 -5.88 3.61 -1.10
N THR A 16 -7.04 4.25 -1.04
CA THR A 16 -7.37 5.27 -0.03
C THR A 16 -8.79 5.09 0.51
N ALA A 17 -9.14 5.86 1.54
CA ALA A 17 -10.50 5.83 2.09
C ALA A 17 -11.57 6.26 1.06
N VAL A 18 -11.18 7.01 0.03
CA VAL A 18 -12.09 7.64 -0.94
C VAL A 18 -11.96 7.07 -2.36
N GLY A 19 -11.12 6.06 -2.57
CA GLY A 19 -10.96 5.42 -3.87
C GLY A 19 -10.00 4.23 -3.85
N TRP A 20 -10.23 3.29 -4.75
CA TRP A 20 -9.49 2.02 -4.91
C TRP A 20 -8.50 2.04 -6.07
N SER A 21 -8.36 3.19 -6.71
CA SER A 21 -7.35 3.46 -7.73
C SER A 21 -6.84 4.88 -7.59
N ALA A 22 -5.74 5.18 -8.26
CA ALA A 22 -5.24 6.54 -8.43
C ALA A 22 -6.28 7.42 -9.14
N HIS A 23 -7.01 6.88 -10.13
CA HIS A 23 -8.05 7.60 -10.84
C HIS A 23 -9.22 7.99 -9.93
N GLU A 24 -9.79 7.02 -9.22
CA GLU A 24 -10.89 7.25 -8.27
C GLU A 24 -10.49 8.18 -7.15
N THR A 25 -9.32 7.94 -6.54
CA THR A 25 -8.80 8.80 -5.48
C THR A 25 -8.69 10.24 -5.97
N ALA A 26 -8.13 10.46 -7.16
CA ALA A 26 -7.99 11.80 -7.73
C ALA A 26 -9.35 12.44 -8.07
N ALA A 27 -10.32 11.66 -8.55
CA ALA A 27 -11.68 12.15 -8.81
C ALA A 27 -12.38 12.58 -7.50
N SER A 28 -12.34 11.73 -6.48
CA SER A 28 -12.89 12.02 -5.15
C SER A 28 -12.26 13.24 -4.51
N VAL A 29 -10.93 13.39 -4.59
CA VAL A 29 -10.21 14.57 -4.08
C VAL A 29 -10.66 15.85 -4.79
N ARG A 30 -10.75 15.84 -6.14
CA ARG A 30 -11.23 17.00 -6.91
C ARG A 30 -12.68 17.37 -6.58
N ALA A 31 -13.51 16.38 -6.27
CA ALA A 31 -14.90 16.57 -5.88
C ALA A 31 -15.05 17.00 -4.39
N GLY A 32 -13.96 17.12 -3.64
CA GLY A 32 -14.01 17.49 -2.22
C GLY A 32 -14.61 16.40 -1.32
N ILE A 33 -14.56 15.14 -1.75
CA ILE A 33 -15.12 14.01 -0.99
C ILE A 33 -14.21 13.69 0.19
N CYS A 34 -14.80 13.65 1.38
CA CYS A 34 -14.17 13.21 2.62
C CYS A 34 -14.95 12.03 3.20
N ARG A 35 -14.26 10.93 3.54
CA ARG A 35 -14.86 9.73 4.16
C ARG A 35 -14.29 9.50 5.56
N CYS A 36 -14.40 10.53 6.39
CA CYS A 36 -14.13 10.43 7.81
C CYS A 36 -15.38 9.93 8.54
N ALA A 37 -15.19 9.01 9.47
CA ALA A 37 -16.22 8.53 10.37
C ALA A 37 -15.61 8.29 11.74
N GLU A 38 -16.45 8.26 12.78
CA GLU A 38 -16.05 7.77 14.09
C GLU A 38 -15.49 6.34 13.96
N GLY A 39 -14.26 6.15 14.40
CA GLY A 39 -13.61 4.84 14.43
C GLY A 39 -13.99 4.06 15.68
N GLY A 40 -13.64 2.77 15.71
CA GLY A 40 -13.79 1.93 16.90
C GLY A 40 -12.66 2.08 17.93
N ILE A 41 -11.97 3.21 17.94
CA ILE A 41 -10.86 3.50 18.85
C ILE A 41 -11.19 4.81 19.54
N ASP A 42 -11.26 4.79 20.86
CA ASP A 42 -11.46 5.98 21.67
C ASP A 42 -10.12 6.63 22.03
N ASP A 43 -10.14 7.94 22.26
CA ASP A 43 -9.02 8.69 22.81
C ASP A 43 -8.87 8.47 24.33
N LEU A 44 -7.91 9.16 24.95
CA LEU A 44 -7.65 9.04 26.39
C LEU A 44 -8.80 9.55 27.27
N GLN A 45 -9.76 10.25 26.67
CA GLN A 45 -10.94 10.82 27.30
C GLN A 45 -12.20 9.98 27.05
N GLY A 46 -12.08 8.88 26.29
CA GLY A 46 -13.20 8.02 25.93
C GLY A 46 -14.06 8.56 24.78
N ALA A 47 -13.57 9.53 24.01
CA ALA A 47 -14.25 10.03 22.81
C ALA A 47 -13.79 9.26 21.57
N PRO A 48 -14.70 8.86 20.65
CA PRO A 48 -14.30 8.17 19.43
C PRO A 48 -13.37 9.00 18.55
N ILE A 49 -12.25 8.42 18.13
CA ILE A 49 -11.33 9.07 17.20
C ILE A 49 -11.94 9.02 15.80
N VAL A 50 -12.14 10.19 15.20
CA VAL A 50 -12.57 10.33 13.81
C VAL A 50 -11.40 9.96 12.89
N THR A 51 -11.59 8.97 12.04
CA THR A 51 -10.57 8.50 11.09
C THR A 51 -11.15 8.25 9.71
N ALA A 52 -10.29 8.24 8.69
CA ALA A 52 -10.63 7.77 7.36
C ALA A 52 -10.07 6.35 7.19
N LYS A 53 -10.95 5.38 6.94
CA LYS A 53 -10.58 3.97 6.75
C LYS A 53 -10.91 3.57 5.31
N VAL A 54 -9.97 2.88 4.66
CA VAL A 54 -10.31 2.10 3.44
C VAL A 54 -11.42 1.12 3.81
N PRO A 55 -12.57 1.09 3.12
CA PRO A 55 -13.64 0.16 3.47
C PRO A 55 -13.13 -1.29 3.53
N ASP A 56 -13.73 -2.12 4.39
CA ASP A 56 -13.39 -3.54 4.37
C ASP A 56 -14.05 -4.20 3.15
N GLN A 57 -15.25 -3.78 2.75
CA GLN A 57 -15.97 -4.35 1.63
C GLN A 57 -15.60 -3.68 0.30
N ASP A 58 -15.38 -4.52 -0.70
CA ASP A 58 -15.41 -4.11 -2.10
C ASP A 58 -15.97 -5.27 -2.92
N GLU A 59 -16.78 -4.93 -3.91
CA GLU A 59 -17.47 -5.86 -4.81
C GLU A 59 -16.48 -6.58 -5.76
N ASP A 60 -15.24 -6.09 -5.86
CA ASP A 60 -14.23 -6.52 -6.85
C ASP A 60 -13.13 -7.46 -6.29
N GLY A 61 -13.29 -7.99 -5.08
CA GLY A 61 -12.56 -9.19 -4.66
C GLY A 61 -11.06 -9.05 -4.35
N TRP A 62 -10.52 -7.86 -4.07
CA TRP A 62 -9.11 -7.72 -3.61
C TRP A 62 -8.81 -8.48 -2.30
N GLN A 63 -9.85 -8.81 -1.51
CA GLN A 63 -9.73 -9.70 -0.36
C GLN A 63 -9.41 -11.15 -0.73
N SER A 64 -9.67 -11.57 -1.98
CA SER A 64 -9.42 -12.92 -2.48
C SER A 64 -7.95 -13.27 -2.58
N HIS A 65 -7.05 -12.28 -2.50
CA HIS A 65 -5.63 -12.54 -2.44
C HIS A 65 -5.31 -13.37 -1.19
N ALA A 66 -4.91 -14.62 -1.46
CA ALA A 66 -4.45 -15.54 -0.45
C ALA A 66 -3.24 -14.93 0.24
N VAL A 67 -3.37 -14.72 1.55
CA VAL A 67 -2.24 -14.34 2.39
C VAL A 67 -1.67 -15.63 2.98
N PRO A 68 -0.34 -15.81 3.04
CA PRO A 68 0.26 -16.95 3.72
C PRO A 68 -0.29 -17.14 5.14
N ALA A 69 -0.43 -18.39 5.56
CA ALA A 69 -0.86 -18.72 6.91
C ALA A 69 0.10 -18.16 7.97
N GLY A 70 -0.42 -17.83 9.15
CA GLY A 70 0.39 -17.32 10.28
C GLY A 70 0.67 -15.82 10.26
N ILE A 71 0.14 -15.07 9.29
CA ILE A 71 0.23 -13.61 9.23
C ILE A 71 -0.95 -12.97 9.97
N ALA A 72 -0.69 -11.95 10.79
CA ALA A 72 -1.74 -11.30 11.58
C ALA A 72 -2.73 -10.54 10.67
N ALA A 73 -4.00 -10.43 11.06
CA ALA A 73 -5.04 -9.80 10.24
C ALA A 73 -4.69 -8.38 9.76
N ARG A 74 -4.04 -7.58 10.63
CA ARG A 74 -3.56 -6.24 10.28
C ARG A 74 -2.49 -6.27 9.18
N GLU A 75 -1.56 -7.21 9.26
CA GLU A 75 -0.47 -7.38 8.30
C GLU A 75 -1.00 -7.88 6.96
N SER A 76 -1.90 -8.86 6.99
CA SER A 76 -2.64 -9.36 5.82
C SER A 76 -3.34 -8.22 5.09
N ARG A 77 -4.02 -7.34 5.84
CA ARG A 77 -4.67 -6.16 5.29
C ARG A 77 -3.66 -5.21 4.65
N LEU A 78 -2.55 -4.89 5.33
CA LEU A 78 -1.50 -4.02 4.78
C LEU A 78 -0.93 -4.56 3.46
N LEU A 79 -0.62 -5.85 3.41
CA LEU A 79 -0.09 -6.50 2.21
C LEU A 79 -1.07 -6.44 1.04
N ARG A 80 -2.35 -6.69 1.27
CA ARG A 80 -3.37 -6.62 0.22
C ARG A 80 -3.57 -5.20 -0.33
N LEU A 81 -3.56 -4.20 0.54
CA LEU A 81 -3.63 -2.79 0.14
C LEU A 81 -2.40 -2.40 -0.69
N ALA A 82 -1.20 -2.78 -0.22
CA ALA A 82 0.05 -2.53 -0.93
C ALA A 82 0.08 -3.23 -2.29
N ALA A 83 -0.30 -4.51 -2.36
CA ALA A 83 -0.30 -5.29 -3.59
C ALA A 83 -1.21 -4.67 -4.67
N SER A 84 -2.38 -4.16 -4.28
CA SER A 84 -3.31 -3.52 -5.22
C SER A 84 -2.72 -2.23 -5.80
N ALA A 85 -2.15 -1.37 -4.95
CA ALA A 85 -1.46 -0.16 -5.39
C ALA A 85 -0.23 -0.46 -6.27
N ILE A 86 0.55 -1.49 -5.92
CA ILE A 86 1.72 -1.91 -6.71
C ILE A 86 1.31 -2.38 -8.10
N ARG A 87 0.27 -3.21 -8.23
CA ARG A 87 -0.22 -3.68 -9.53
C ARG A 87 -0.69 -2.53 -10.42
N GLU A 88 -1.41 -1.57 -9.85
CA GLU A 88 -1.84 -0.39 -10.60
C GLU A 88 -0.62 0.42 -11.09
N ALA A 89 0.32 0.72 -10.19
CA ALA A 89 1.53 1.48 -10.52
C ALA A 89 2.43 0.77 -11.56
N ALA A 90 2.49 -0.57 -11.50
CA ALA A 90 3.31 -1.41 -12.37
C ALA A 90 2.58 -1.89 -13.62
N SER A 91 1.32 -1.51 -13.85
CA SER A 91 0.49 -2.01 -14.95
C SER A 91 1.09 -1.79 -16.35
N SER A 92 1.89 -0.74 -16.52
CA SER A 92 2.60 -0.44 -17.78
C SER A 92 4.05 -0.90 -17.80
N ALA A 93 4.52 -1.63 -16.78
CA ALA A 93 5.90 -2.08 -16.69
C ALA A 93 6.14 -3.26 -17.63
N ALA A 94 7.15 -3.15 -18.50
CA ALA A 94 7.52 -4.23 -19.42
C ALA A 94 8.29 -5.38 -18.74
N ARG A 95 8.77 -5.15 -17.51
CA ARG A 95 9.54 -6.11 -16.71
C ARG A 95 9.23 -5.92 -15.23
N PRO A 96 9.48 -6.92 -14.37
CA PRO A 96 9.37 -6.77 -12.93
C PRO A 96 10.20 -5.57 -12.45
N LEU A 97 9.66 -4.79 -11.51
CA LEU A 97 10.31 -3.58 -11.00
C LEU A 97 10.97 -3.84 -9.64
N PRO A 98 12.15 -3.27 -9.36
CA PRO A 98 12.67 -3.24 -7.99
C PRO A 98 11.71 -2.47 -7.10
N LEU A 99 11.35 -3.04 -5.95
CA LEU A 99 10.44 -2.44 -4.99
C LEU A 99 11.21 -1.98 -3.74
N VAL A 100 11.12 -0.69 -3.43
CA VAL A 100 11.47 -0.19 -2.10
C VAL A 100 10.17 0.10 -1.37
N ILE A 101 9.81 -0.71 -0.38
CA ILE A 101 8.56 -0.56 0.36
C ILE A 101 8.80 -0.11 1.79
N GLY A 102 8.12 0.97 2.14
CA GLY A 102 8.07 1.46 3.50
C GLY A 102 6.94 0.80 4.31
N MET A 103 7.24 0.25 5.48
CA MET A 103 6.23 -0.42 6.31
C MET A 103 6.28 -0.01 7.79
N PRO A 104 5.12 0.00 8.48
CA PRO A 104 5.09 0.14 9.92
C PRO A 104 5.75 -1.08 10.59
N ALA A 105 6.01 -0.99 11.89
CA ALA A 105 6.47 -2.14 12.66
C ALA A 105 5.43 -3.29 12.56
N VAL A 106 5.86 -4.38 11.92
CA VAL A 106 5.13 -5.65 11.73
C VAL A 106 6.05 -6.79 12.16
N SER A 107 5.46 -7.91 12.57
CA SER A 107 6.18 -9.09 13.06
C SER A 107 6.79 -9.92 11.94
N MET A 108 6.33 -9.75 10.69
CA MET A 108 6.89 -10.41 9.51
C MET A 108 8.35 -10.01 9.27
N SER A 109 9.19 -10.94 8.80
CA SER A 109 10.52 -10.64 8.24
C SER A 109 10.40 -9.94 6.87
N ASP A 110 11.49 -9.35 6.39
CA ASP A 110 11.52 -8.68 5.09
C ASP A 110 11.25 -9.69 3.95
N ASP A 111 11.82 -10.89 4.04
CA ASP A 111 11.57 -11.98 3.08
C ASP A 111 10.11 -12.42 3.07
N GLN A 112 9.46 -12.47 4.23
CA GLN A 112 8.02 -12.80 4.32
C GLN A 112 7.17 -11.73 3.65
N VAL A 113 7.51 -10.45 3.84
CA VAL A 113 6.83 -9.33 3.18
C VAL A 113 6.98 -9.42 1.66
N LEU A 114 8.22 -9.52 1.16
CA LEU A 114 8.50 -9.54 -0.27
C LEU A 114 7.91 -10.78 -0.94
N SER A 115 7.98 -11.95 -0.30
CA SER A 115 7.37 -13.18 -0.80
C SER A 115 5.85 -13.08 -0.88
N ALA A 116 5.21 -12.50 0.14
CA ALA A 116 3.76 -12.30 0.13
C ALA A 116 3.33 -11.29 -0.94
N LEU A 117 4.07 -10.19 -1.10
CA LEU A 117 3.80 -9.20 -2.15
C LEU A 117 4.00 -9.79 -3.54
N LEU A 118 5.04 -10.60 -3.76
CA LEU A 118 5.23 -11.31 -5.03
C LEU A 118 4.03 -12.22 -5.31
N ALA A 119 3.59 -13.02 -4.34
CA ALA A 119 2.42 -13.88 -4.51
C ALA A 119 1.14 -13.12 -4.87
N MET A 120 0.92 -11.93 -4.29
CA MET A 120 -0.28 -11.11 -4.53
C MET A 120 -0.18 -10.25 -5.80
N THR A 121 1.02 -9.83 -6.18
CA THR A 121 1.25 -8.96 -7.35
C THR A 121 1.61 -9.75 -8.61
N GLY A 122 1.84 -11.06 -8.49
CA GLY A 122 2.35 -11.90 -9.57
C GLY A 122 3.81 -11.58 -9.86
N SER A 123 4.14 -11.31 -11.12
CA SER A 123 5.51 -10.98 -11.55
C SER A 123 5.79 -9.48 -11.62
N ALA A 124 5.05 -8.64 -10.88
CA ALA A 124 5.20 -7.19 -10.96
C ALA A 124 6.50 -6.67 -10.32
N ILE A 125 7.09 -7.44 -9.40
CA ILE A 125 8.26 -7.01 -8.61
C ILE A 125 9.46 -7.95 -8.77
N ASP A 126 10.65 -7.37 -8.74
CA ASP A 126 11.93 -8.10 -8.68
C ASP A 126 12.39 -8.21 -7.23
N VAL A 127 12.16 -9.36 -6.61
CA VAL A 127 12.51 -9.59 -5.20
C VAL A 127 14.01 -9.45 -4.93
N GLY A 128 14.87 -9.83 -5.87
CA GLY A 128 16.33 -9.77 -5.69
C GLY A 128 16.88 -8.35 -5.67
N ALA A 129 16.14 -7.40 -6.24
CA ALA A 129 16.45 -5.97 -6.25
C ALA A 129 15.51 -5.14 -5.35
N SER A 130 14.72 -5.79 -4.50
CA SER A 130 13.75 -5.14 -3.61
C SER A 130 14.26 -5.02 -2.18
N SER A 131 13.73 -4.06 -1.43
CA SER A 131 14.03 -3.87 -0.03
C SER A 131 12.82 -3.38 0.76
N VAL A 132 12.80 -3.75 2.04
CA VAL A 132 11.78 -3.31 3.01
C VAL A 132 12.43 -2.32 3.96
N VAL A 133 11.89 -1.12 4.02
CA VAL A 133 12.34 -0.07 4.93
C VAL A 133 11.37 0.01 6.11
N ARG A 134 11.86 -0.33 7.30
CA ARG A 134 11.10 -0.26 8.54
C ARG A 134 11.38 1.08 9.22
N GLY A 135 10.35 1.90 9.41
CA GLY A 135 10.55 3.22 9.99
C GLY A 135 9.26 3.98 10.24
N GLY A 136 8.75 3.90 11.48
CA GLY A 136 7.72 4.79 12.01
C GLY A 136 6.36 4.76 11.29
N ARG A 137 5.53 5.78 11.57
CA ARG A 137 4.14 5.90 11.07
C ARG A 137 4.07 6.29 9.58
N SER A 138 5.20 6.69 9.00
CA SER A 138 5.37 7.06 7.60
C SER A 138 6.78 6.69 7.20
N ALA A 139 6.93 5.67 6.36
CA ALA A 139 8.26 5.29 5.88
C ALA A 139 8.68 6.25 4.75
N GLY A 140 9.50 7.24 5.11
CA GLY A 140 10.14 8.13 4.16
C GLY A 140 11.46 7.54 3.65
N LEU A 141 11.77 7.80 2.38
CA LEU A 141 13.09 7.53 1.80
C LEU A 141 13.86 8.85 1.75
N SER A 142 15.04 8.90 2.39
CA SER A 142 16.00 9.99 2.18
C SER A 142 16.90 9.64 0.99
N ALA A 143 16.97 10.53 0.01
CA ALA A 143 17.86 10.44 -1.16
C ALA A 143 19.26 11.00 -0.84
#